data_AF-A0A7X7BDR7-F1
#
_entry.id   AF-A0A7X7BDR7-F1
#
_cell.length_a   1.000
_cell.length_b   1.000
_cell.length_c   1.000
_cell.angle_alpha   90.00
_cell.angle_beta   90.00
_cell.angle_gamma   90.00
#
_symmetry.space_group_name_H-M   'P 1'
#
loop_
_entity.id
_entity.type
_entity.pdbx_description
1 polymer ?
#
loop_
_entity_poly.entity_id
_entity_poly.type
_entity_poly.pdbx_seq_one_letter_code
_entity_poly.pdbx_strand_id
1 'polypeptide(L)'
;NISNFASQDGFRSSLLPVHSLKKTEPYYLGVFLVGAYQEILGDLHNLFGDTNVVHVSTGENGYHIDQVIDGESVAEVLEYVQYNPKKLVRTVETWVMSSVKQGKISVEEGKEFLSNYRSGLYGYTYLE
;
A
#
# COMPACT_ATOMS: atom_id res chain seq x y z
N ASN A 1 -16.90 3.69 4.20
CA ASN A 1 -17.26 4.74 5.17
C ASN A 1 -17.53 4.13 6.53
N ILE A 2 -16.80 4.56 7.57
CA ILE A 2 -17.09 4.18 8.96
C ILE A 2 -18.17 5.12 9.48
N SER A 3 -19.33 4.58 9.82
CA SER A 3 -20.48 5.38 10.27
C SER A 3 -20.71 5.35 11.78
N ASN A 4 -20.13 4.36 12.46
CA ASN A 4 -20.33 4.14 13.89
C ASN A 4 -19.02 3.66 14.55
N PHE A 5 -18.83 4.06 15.80
CA PHE A 5 -17.72 3.67 16.66
C PHE A 5 -18.26 3.04 17.94
N ALA A 6 -17.49 2.12 18.52
CA ALA A 6 -17.79 1.54 19.83
C ALA A 6 -17.53 2.59 20.93
N SER A 7 -18.50 2.78 21.82
CA SER A 7 -18.40 3.70 22.97
C SER A 7 -18.37 2.92 24.29
N GLN A 8 -17.81 3.54 25.33
CA GLN A 8 -17.63 2.94 26.67
C GLN A 8 -18.96 2.60 27.37
N ASP A 9 -20.04 3.30 27.02
CA ASP A 9 -21.39 3.08 27.53
C ASP A 9 -22.13 1.91 26.83
N GLY A 10 -21.45 1.21 25.92
CA GLY A 10 -22.03 0.10 25.14
C GLY A 10 -22.91 0.55 23.98
N PHE A 11 -23.07 1.86 23.78
CA PHE A 11 -23.83 2.42 22.66
C PHE A 11 -22.93 2.71 21.45
N ARG A 12 -23.56 2.96 20.31
CA ARG A 12 -22.87 3.36 19.08
C ARG A 12 -22.77 4.88 19.04
N SER A 13 -21.56 5.39 18.79
CA SER A 13 -21.32 6.82 18.57
C SER A 13 -21.04 7.08 17.09
N SER A 14 -21.50 8.22 16.56
CA SER A 14 -21.12 8.70 15.24
C SER A 14 -19.74 9.37 15.22
N LEU A 15 -19.11 9.55 16.38
CA LEU A 15 -17.83 10.22 16.56
C LEU A 15 -16.87 9.36 17.38
N LEU A 16 -15.58 9.38 17.00
CA LEU A 16 -14.50 8.78 17.75
C LEU A 16 -13.70 9.88 18.46
N PRO A 17 -13.75 9.97 19.80
CA PRO A 17 -12.84 10.84 20.54
C PRO A 17 -11.39 10.40 20.33
N VAL A 18 -10.54 11.32 19.89
CA VAL A 18 -9.12 11.08 19.62
C VAL A 18 -8.26 12.15 20.26
N HIS A 19 -7.02 11.79 20.60
CA HIS A 19 -6.01 12.76 21.03
C HIS A 19 -5.71 13.78 19.91
N SER A 20 -5.28 14.99 20.28
CA SER A 20 -4.86 16.00 19.31
C SER A 20 -3.71 15.51 18.44
N LEU A 21 -3.83 15.72 17.13
CA LEU A 21 -2.79 15.37 16.17
C LEU A 21 -1.62 16.37 16.25
N LYS A 22 -0.40 15.85 16.24
CA LYS A 22 0.81 16.65 16.10
C LYS A 22 1.43 16.38 14.73
N LYS A 23 1.72 17.44 13.97
CA LYS A 23 2.20 17.33 12.58
C LYS A 23 3.52 16.56 12.40
N THR A 24 4.31 16.45 13.47
CA THR A 24 5.65 15.85 13.44
C THR A 24 5.70 14.44 14.01
N GLU A 25 4.57 13.88 14.46
CA GLU A 25 4.51 12.56 15.09
C GLU A 25 3.58 11.64 14.28
N PRO A 26 3.97 10.38 14.04
CA PRO A 26 3.07 9.41 13.41
C PRO A 26 1.86 9.16 14.32
N TYR A 27 0.69 8.97 13.71
CA TYR A 27 -0.55 8.71 14.42
C TYR A 27 -1.16 7.39 13.95
N TYR A 28 -0.96 6.34 14.75
CA TYR A 28 -1.44 5.00 14.42
C TYR A 28 -2.86 4.78 14.94
N LEU A 29 -3.69 4.17 14.10
CA LEU A 29 -5.04 3.71 14.45
C LEU A 29 -5.08 2.18 14.38
N GLY A 30 -5.71 1.58 15.38
CA GLY A 30 -5.97 0.14 15.42
C GLY A 30 -7.44 -0.14 15.15
N VAL A 31 -7.71 -1.10 14.27
CA VAL A 31 -9.05 -1.65 14.06
C VAL A 31 -9.04 -3.09 14.59
N PHE A 32 -9.96 -3.39 15.50
CA PHE A 32 -10.01 -4.67 16.20
C PHE A 32 -11.20 -5.49 15.74
N LEU A 33 -11.18 -6.80 16.06
CA LEU A 33 -12.23 -7.76 15.72
C LEU A 33 -12.41 -7.96 14.20
N VAL A 34 -11.34 -7.79 13.43
CA VAL A 34 -11.32 -7.96 11.96
C VAL A 34 -10.85 -9.34 11.49
N GLY A 35 -10.41 -10.22 12.41
CA GLY A 35 -9.82 -11.54 12.06
C GLY A 35 -10.80 -12.59 11.52
N ALA A 36 -12.07 -12.24 11.31
CA ALA A 36 -13.05 -13.12 10.67
C ALA A 36 -13.61 -12.45 9.42
N TYR A 37 -13.60 -13.18 8.31
CA TYR A 37 -14.12 -12.80 6.98
C TYR A 37 -13.43 -11.62 6.27
N GLN A 38 -12.85 -10.65 6.98
CA GLN A 38 -12.34 -9.43 6.34
C GLN A 38 -11.14 -9.66 5.42
N GLU A 39 -10.30 -10.64 5.75
CA GLU A 39 -9.11 -10.98 4.95
C GLU A 39 -9.46 -11.53 3.56
N ILE A 40 -10.57 -12.29 3.44
CA ILE A 40 -10.94 -12.95 2.17
C ILE A 40 -11.99 -12.15 1.38
N LEU A 41 -12.78 -11.31 2.06
CA LEU A 41 -13.84 -10.52 1.42
C LEU A 41 -13.37 -9.14 0.94
N GLY A 42 -12.09 -8.81 1.13
CA GLY A 42 -11.49 -7.61 0.55
C GLY A 42 -11.62 -7.63 -0.97
N ASP A 43 -12.08 -6.52 -1.54
CA ASP A 43 -12.03 -6.27 -2.98
C ASP A 43 -10.88 -5.32 -3.28
N LEU A 44 -10.33 -5.39 -4.49
CA LEU A 44 -9.27 -4.52 -5.01
C LEU A 44 -9.83 -3.14 -5.37
N HIS A 45 -10.59 -2.53 -4.48
CA HIS A 45 -11.25 -1.27 -4.72
C HIS A 45 -10.19 -0.16 -4.83
N ASN A 46 -10.02 0.38 -6.04
CA ASN A 46 -8.93 1.28 -6.45
C ASN A 46 -7.54 0.62 -6.55
N LEU A 47 -7.47 -0.69 -6.78
CA LEU A 47 -6.20 -1.44 -6.93
C LEU A 47 -5.29 -1.36 -5.70
N PHE A 48 -5.87 -1.13 -4.52
CA PHE A 48 -5.18 -1.41 -3.26
C PHE A 48 -5.20 -2.92 -3.04
N GLY A 49 -4.01 -3.50 -3.01
CA GLY A 49 -3.82 -4.93 -2.79
C GLY A 49 -3.78 -5.30 -1.31
N ASP A 50 -3.38 -6.53 -1.02
CA ASP A 50 -3.28 -7.00 0.35
C ASP A 50 -2.29 -6.17 1.18
N THR A 51 -2.59 -6.04 2.47
CA THR A 51 -1.72 -5.35 3.41
C THR A 51 -0.62 -6.26 3.95
N ASN A 52 0.50 -5.67 4.41
CA ASN A 52 1.49 -6.42 5.19
C ASN A 52 0.84 -7.13 6.39
N VAL A 53 1.13 -8.42 6.57
CA VAL A 53 0.66 -9.24 7.70
C VAL A 53 1.86 -9.69 8.52
N VAL A 54 1.73 -9.61 9.85
CA VAL A 54 2.77 -10.04 10.79
C VAL A 54 2.15 -11.00 11.80
N HIS A 55 2.76 -12.18 11.95
CA HIS A 55 2.43 -13.12 13.01
C HIS A 55 3.31 -12.84 14.22
N VAL A 56 2.67 -12.59 15.37
CA VAL A 56 3.34 -12.22 16.60
C VAL A 56 2.95 -13.20 17.71
N SER A 57 3.94 -13.85 18.32
CA SER A 57 3.79 -14.63 19.53
C SER A 57 4.23 -13.82 20.76
N THR A 58 3.67 -14.13 21.92
CA THR A 58 4.02 -13.47 23.19
C THR A 58 4.27 -14.49 24.30
N GLY A 59 5.21 -14.17 25.18
CA GLY A 59 5.57 -14.98 26.35
C GLY A 59 6.17 -14.11 27.47
N GLU A 60 6.72 -14.76 28.49
CA GLU A 60 7.20 -14.06 29.71
C GLU A 60 8.28 -12.99 29.43
N ASN A 61 9.08 -13.17 28.37
CA ASN A 61 10.18 -12.28 28.01
C ASN A 61 9.81 -11.25 26.93
N GLY A 62 8.52 -11.09 26.60
CA GLY A 62 8.03 -10.11 25.63
C GLY A 62 7.31 -10.72 24.43
N TYR A 63 7.60 -10.21 23.23
CA TYR A 63 7.00 -10.68 21.98
C TYR A 63 8.06 -11.12 20.98
N HIS A 64 7.67 -12.00 20.06
CA HIS A 64 8.49 -12.43 18.94
C HIS A 64 7.69 -12.30 17.64
N ILE A 65 8.36 -11.88 16.57
CA ILE A 65 7.78 -11.85 15.22
C ILE A 65 8.13 -13.18 14.56
N ASP A 66 7.12 -14.04 14.45
CA ASP A 66 7.29 -15.39 13.90
C ASP A 66 7.36 -15.37 12.37
N GLN A 67 6.58 -14.48 11.74
CA GLN A 67 6.46 -14.39 10.30
C GLN A 67 6.07 -12.98 9.87
N VAL A 68 6.65 -12.54 8.75
CA VAL A 68 6.24 -11.34 8.02
C VAL A 68 5.82 -11.79 6.62
N ILE A 69 4.64 -11.36 6.20
CA ILE A 69 4.11 -11.55 4.86
C ILE A 69 3.96 -10.15 4.28
N ASP A 70 4.73 -9.87 3.23
CA ASP A 70 4.65 -8.58 2.55
C ASP A 70 3.31 -8.50 1.81
N GLY A 71 2.71 -7.31 1.85
CA GLY A 71 1.54 -6.99 1.06
C GLY A 71 1.91 -6.74 -0.40
N GLU A 72 0.90 -6.45 -1.21
CA GLU A 72 1.06 -6.50 -2.65
C GLU A 72 1.61 -5.20 -3.24
N SER A 73 2.44 -5.37 -4.27
CA SER A 73 2.91 -4.30 -5.13
C SER A 73 1.89 -3.92 -6.20
N VAL A 74 2.04 -2.71 -6.78
CA VAL A 74 1.19 -2.26 -7.90
C VAL A 74 1.28 -3.22 -9.09
N ALA A 75 2.45 -3.81 -9.32
CA ALA A 75 2.68 -4.81 -10.36
C ALA A 75 1.81 -6.06 -10.17
N GLU A 76 1.76 -6.62 -8.96
CA GLU A 76 0.96 -7.82 -8.63
C GLU A 76 -0.53 -7.55 -8.80
N VAL A 77 -1.00 -6.41 -8.30
CA VAL A 77 -2.42 -6.04 -8.47
C VAL A 77 -2.80 -5.85 -9.94
N LEU A 78 -1.90 -5.28 -10.74
CA LEU A 78 -2.12 -5.13 -12.18
C LEU A 78 -2.15 -6.48 -12.94
N GLU A 79 -1.48 -7.52 -12.43
CA GLU A 79 -1.57 -8.85 -13.03
C GLU A 79 -2.98 -9.46 -12.88
N TYR A 80 -3.69 -9.19 -11.76
CA TYR A 80 -5.08 -9.64 -11.58
C TYR A 80 -6.02 -9.10 -12.65
N VAL A 81 -5.84 -7.84 -13.04
CA VAL A 81 -6.59 -7.19 -14.12
C VAL A 81 -5.98 -7.40 -15.51
N GLN A 82 -5.16 -8.45 -15.67
CA GLN A 82 -4.62 -8.93 -16.95
C GLN A 82 -3.62 -7.99 -17.64
N TYR A 83 -3.02 -7.06 -16.89
CA TYR A 83 -1.85 -6.34 -17.38
C TYR A 83 -0.59 -7.16 -17.17
N ASN A 84 0.43 -6.89 -17.99
CA ASN A 84 1.73 -7.51 -17.85
C ASN A 84 2.75 -6.44 -17.47
N PRO A 85 3.22 -6.38 -16.20
CA PRO A 85 4.17 -5.38 -15.72
C PRO A 85 5.42 -5.28 -16.58
N LYS A 86 5.94 -6.41 -17.09
CA LYS A 86 7.12 -6.42 -17.97
C LYS A 86 6.84 -5.73 -19.31
N LYS A 87 5.65 -5.90 -19.89
CA LYS A 87 5.23 -5.18 -21.12
C LYS A 87 5.05 -3.68 -20.84
N LEU A 88 4.48 -3.32 -19.69
CA LEU A 88 4.32 -1.92 -19.28
C LEU A 88 5.67 -1.21 -19.20
N VAL A 89 6.64 -1.78 -18.47
CA VAL A 89 8.01 -1.26 -18.36
C VAL A 89 8.65 -1.08 -19.75
N ARG A 90 8.59 -2.10 -20.62
CA ARG A 90 9.17 -2.02 -21.98
C ARG A 90 8.54 -0.92 -22.83
N THR A 91 7.24 -0.70 -22.67
CA THR A 91 6.51 0.35 -23.39
C THR A 91 7.01 1.73 -22.98
N VAL A 92 7.17 1.95 -21.67
CA VAL A 92 7.70 3.21 -21.12
C VAL A 92 9.16 3.40 -21.52
N GLU A 93 10.00 2.37 -21.46
CA GLU A 93 11.40 2.42 -21.92
C GLU A 93 11.50 2.85 -23.38
N THR A 94 10.68 2.27 -24.25
CA THR A 94 10.65 2.62 -25.67
C THR A 94 10.26 4.09 -25.88
N TRP A 95 9.26 4.57 -25.14
CA TRP A 95 8.82 5.95 -25.19
C TRP A 95 9.89 6.93 -24.70
N VAL A 96 10.57 6.62 -23.58
CA VAL A 96 11.66 7.43 -23.03
C VAL A 96 12.83 7.50 -24.02
N MET A 97 13.27 6.37 -24.58
CA MET A 97 14.35 6.35 -25.57
C MET A 97 14.03 7.21 -26.80
N SER A 98 12.77 7.17 -27.28
CA SER A 98 12.32 7.98 -28.40
C SER A 98 12.34 9.48 -28.06
N SER A 99 11.93 9.85 -26.85
CA SER A 99 11.94 11.23 -26.37
C SER A 99 13.36 11.79 -26.23
N VAL A 100 14.31 10.97 -25.74
CA VAL A 100 15.74 11.31 -25.70
C VAL A 100 16.29 11.53 -27.12
N LYS A 101 16.00 10.62 -28.06
CA LYS A 101 16.46 10.75 -29.46
C LYS A 101 15.91 12.01 -30.15
N GLN A 102 14.70 12.43 -29.78
CA GLN A 102 14.07 13.66 -30.28
C GLN A 102 14.57 14.93 -29.57
N GLY A 103 15.44 14.82 -28.57
CA GLY A 103 15.94 15.96 -27.80
C GLY A 103 14.89 16.62 -26.90
N LYS A 104 13.79 15.93 -26.58
CA LYS A 104 12.73 16.46 -25.68
C LYS A 104 13.13 16.41 -24.21
N ILE A 105 13.97 15.45 -23.86
CA ILE A 105 14.55 15.23 -22.53
C ILE A 105 16.01 14.81 -22.68
N SER A 106 16.81 15.04 -21.65
CA SER A 106 18.18 14.53 -21.53
C SER A 106 18.21 13.04 -21.22
N VAL A 107 19.39 12.43 -21.35
CA VAL A 107 19.63 11.02 -20.99
C VAL A 107 19.43 10.82 -19.49
N GLU A 108 19.87 11.78 -18.69
CA GLU A 108 19.77 11.78 -17.23
C GLU A 108 18.32 11.82 -16.77
N GLU A 109 17.51 12.75 -17.30
CA GLU A 109 16.07 12.82 -17.02
C GLU A 109 15.34 11.53 -17.44
N GLY A 110 15.74 10.94 -18.58
CA GLY A 110 15.17 9.67 -19.03
C GLY A 110 15.46 8.52 -18.06
N LYS A 111 16.68 8.43 -17.53
CA LYS A 111 17.05 7.43 -16.52
C LYS A 111 16.28 7.63 -15.21
N GLU A 112 16.20 8.87 -14.74
CA GLU A 112 15.47 9.22 -13.54
C GLU A 112 13.98 8.87 -13.67
N PHE A 113 13.35 9.23 -14.80
CA PHE A 113 11.96 8.89 -15.08
C PHE A 113 11.71 7.38 -15.04
N LEU A 114 12.58 6.58 -15.66
CA LEU A 114 12.44 5.12 -15.64
C LEU A 114 12.64 4.53 -14.25
N SER A 115 13.56 5.09 -13.46
CA SER A 115 13.76 4.69 -12.07
C SER A 115 12.49 4.95 -11.25
N ASN A 116 11.94 6.16 -11.34
CA ASN A 116 10.72 6.55 -10.63
C ASN A 116 9.52 5.69 -11.05
N TYR A 117 9.36 5.44 -12.35
CA TYR A 117 8.30 4.57 -12.86
C TYR A 117 8.41 3.14 -12.31
N ARG A 118 9.62 2.55 -12.34
CA ARG A 118 9.85 1.20 -11.79
C ARG A 118 9.63 1.16 -10.28
N SER A 119 10.07 2.18 -9.56
CA SER A 119 9.87 2.29 -8.11
C SER A 119 8.38 2.34 -7.76
N GLY A 120 7.57 3.10 -8.51
CA GLY A 120 6.12 3.13 -8.30
C GLY A 120 5.43 1.82 -8.71
N LEU A 121 5.86 1.19 -9.81
CA LEU A 121 5.25 -0.05 -10.29
C LEU A 121 5.54 -1.25 -9.38
N TYR A 122 6.75 -1.36 -8.83
CA TYR A 122 7.14 -2.45 -7.93
C TYR A 122 7.05 -2.05 -6.45
N GLY A 123 6.57 -0.84 -6.17
CA GLY A 123 6.31 -0.35 -4.82
C GLY A 123 5.00 -0.89 -4.27
N TYR A 124 4.84 -0.76 -2.96
CA TYR A 124 3.64 -1.15 -2.23
C TYR A 124 2.43 -0.34 -2.69
N THR A 125 1.25 -0.95 -2.69
CA THR A 125 0.03 -0.31 -3.24
C THR A 125 -0.49 0.86 -2.40
N TYR A 126 -0.12 0.92 -1.11
CA TYR A 126 -0.53 1.99 -0.21
C TYR A 126 0.40 3.21 -0.28
N LEU A 127 -0.11 4.35 0.17
CA LEU A 127 0.59 5.64 0.12
C LEU A 127 1.77 5.70 1.11
N GLU A 128 2.82 6.41 0.71
CA GLU A 128 3.94 6.85 1.55
C GLU A 128 3.72 8.26 2.13
#